data_AF-A0A2M8PML1-F1
#
_entry.id   AF-A0A2M8PML1-F1
#
_cell.length_a   1.000
_cell.length_b   1.000
_cell.length_c   1.000
_cell.angle_alpha   90.00
_cell.angle_beta   90.00
_cell.angle_gamma   90.00
#
_symmetry.space_group_name_H-M   'P 1'
#
loop_
_entity.id
_entity.type
_entity.pdbx_description
1 polymer ?
#
loop_
_entity_poly.entity_id
_entity_poly.type
_entity_poly.pdbx_seq_one_letter_code
_entity_poly.pdbx_strand_id
1 'polypeptide(L)'
;MRVIVIGAAGRLGSKLMSLLPASYETIGADVAGDTVEHIDVTDFVTTRAFITAQKPDIVIHTAAWTDVDGCAQEPEKALTINGYGTQNVAVATATCGAAMLYVSTNEVFDGTANRPYYEYDRTNPINPYGYSKVVGERALMSLNPRHYIVRTS
;
A
#
# COMPACT_ATOMS: atom_id res chain seq x y z
N MET A 1 10.49 9.66 15.60
CA MET A 1 10.14 9.23 14.23
C MET A 1 8.64 9.28 14.10
N ARG A 2 8.11 9.85 13.02
CA ARG A 2 6.68 9.95 12.73
C ARG A 2 6.30 8.94 11.64
N VAL A 3 5.31 8.12 11.92
CA VAL A 3 4.86 7.01 11.07
C VAL A 3 3.38 7.15 10.78
N ILE A 4 3.00 7.11 9.51
CA ILE A 4 1.59 6.94 9.13
C ILE A 4 1.39 5.49 8.72
N VAL A 5 0.32 4.86 9.22
CA VAL A 5 -0.15 3.55 8.74
C VAL A 5 -1.44 3.76 7.98
N ILE A 6 -1.45 3.53 6.67
CA ILE A 6 -2.66 3.59 5.84
C ILE A 6 -3.23 2.18 5.73
N GLY A 7 -4.55 2.02 5.90
CA GLY A 7 -5.18 0.72 6.12
C GLY A 7 -5.14 0.27 7.59
N ALA A 8 -5.08 1.24 8.52
CA ALA A 8 -4.86 1.01 9.94
C ALA A 8 -6.00 0.27 10.66
N ALA A 9 -7.22 0.28 10.13
CA ALA A 9 -8.33 -0.52 10.66
C ALA A 9 -8.34 -1.96 10.13
N GLY A 10 -7.58 -2.24 9.06
CA GLY A 10 -7.39 -3.58 8.51
C GLY A 10 -6.60 -4.53 9.41
N ARG A 11 -6.55 -5.82 9.04
CA ARG A 11 -5.90 -6.89 9.83
C ARG A 11 -4.42 -6.61 10.13
N LEU A 12 -3.66 -6.23 9.10
CA LEU A 12 -2.24 -5.95 9.26
C LEU A 12 -2.01 -4.57 9.89
N GLY A 13 -2.71 -3.55 9.41
CA GLY A 13 -2.57 -2.17 9.90
C GLY A 13 -2.85 -2.06 11.40
N SER A 14 -3.95 -2.64 11.89
CA SER A 14 -4.32 -2.60 13.31
C SER A 14 -3.28 -3.29 14.19
N LYS A 15 -2.73 -4.42 13.73
CA LYS A 15 -1.67 -5.11 14.45
C LYS A 15 -0.37 -4.30 14.46
N LEU A 16 0.00 -3.68 13.34
CA LEU A 16 1.15 -2.77 13.27
C LEU A 16 0.99 -1.60 14.24
N MET A 17 -0.18 -0.97 14.29
CA MET A 17 -0.46 0.11 15.24
C MET A 17 -0.21 -0.31 16.70
N SER A 18 -0.48 -1.58 17.06
CA SER A 18 -0.19 -2.11 18.40
C SER A 18 1.27 -2.50 18.66
N LEU A 19 2.05 -2.72 17.60
CA LEU A 19 3.43 -3.23 17.67
C LEU A 19 4.48 -2.13 17.48
N LEU A 20 4.10 -0.99 16.88
CA LEU A 20 5.01 0.12 16.71
C LEU A 20 5.46 0.66 18.07
N PRO A 21 6.76 0.99 18.24
CA PRO A 21 7.28 1.50 19.51
C PRO A 21 6.53 2.74 19.99
N ALA A 22 6.23 2.82 21.29
CA ALA A 22 5.59 3.99 21.89
C ALA A 22 6.43 5.30 21.77
N SER A 23 7.72 5.18 21.46
CA SER A 23 8.60 6.32 21.16
C SER A 23 8.36 6.92 19.76
N TYR A 24 7.57 6.27 18.91
CA TYR A 24 7.18 6.79 17.60
C TYR A 24 5.87 7.56 17.71
N GLU A 25 5.77 8.63 16.94
CA GLU A 25 4.51 9.32 16.74
C GLU A 25 3.75 8.62 15.61
N THR A 26 2.78 7.79 15.98
CA THR A 26 2.04 6.95 15.04
C THR A 26 0.67 7.51 14.73
N ILE A 27 0.35 7.67 13.45
CA ILE A 27 -0.96 8.09 12.97
C ILE A 27 -1.56 6.94 12.17
N GLY A 28 -2.68 6.41 12.61
CA GLY A 28 -3.46 5.44 11.83
C GLY A 28 -4.43 6.17 10.92
N ALA A 29 -4.53 5.73 9.66
CA ALA A 29 -5.49 6.27 8.70
C ALA A 29 -6.14 5.14 7.89
N ASP A 30 -7.44 5.25 7.61
CA ASP A 30 -8.20 4.27 6.84
C ASP A 30 -9.48 4.90 6.26
N VAL A 31 -10.17 4.23 5.34
CA VAL A 31 -11.48 4.66 4.84
C VAL A 31 -12.60 4.37 5.86
N ALA A 32 -12.34 3.50 6.84
CA ALA A 32 -13.28 3.13 7.89
C ALA A 32 -12.58 2.95 9.24
N GLY A 33 -13.31 3.18 10.34
CA GLY A 33 -12.84 2.97 11.71
C GLY A 33 -12.92 4.23 12.55
N ASP A 34 -13.42 4.09 13.78
CA ASP A 34 -13.76 5.24 14.64
C ASP A 34 -12.55 5.89 15.33
N THR A 35 -11.40 5.20 15.32
CA THR A 35 -10.20 5.59 16.07
C THR A 35 -9.00 5.92 15.17
N VAL A 36 -9.24 6.07 13.87
CA VAL A 36 -8.23 6.40 12.86
C VAL A 36 -8.65 7.62 12.05
N GLU A 37 -7.69 8.30 11.45
CA GLU A 37 -7.95 9.39 10.52
C GLU A 37 -8.64 8.87 9.25
N HIS A 38 -9.62 9.59 8.74
CA HIS A 38 -10.30 9.17 7.51
C HIS A 38 -9.45 9.52 6.28
N ILE A 39 -9.07 8.50 5.49
CA ILE A 39 -8.40 8.67 4.20
C ILE A 39 -8.93 7.67 3.17
N ASP A 40 -9.32 8.18 2.01
CA ASP A 40 -9.55 7.36 0.82
C ASP A 40 -8.39 7.56 -0.14
N VAL A 41 -7.56 6.53 -0.30
CA VAL A 41 -6.38 6.57 -1.17
C VAL A 41 -6.71 6.82 -2.64
N THR A 42 -7.95 6.57 -3.06
CA THR A 42 -8.41 6.83 -4.44
C THR A 42 -8.61 8.33 -4.70
N ASP A 43 -8.84 9.14 -3.67
CA ASP A 43 -8.87 10.60 -3.78
C ASP A 43 -7.45 11.17 -3.62
N PHE A 44 -6.87 11.56 -4.75
CA PHE A 44 -5.54 12.13 -4.81
C PHE A 44 -5.39 13.42 -3.99
N VAL A 45 -6.40 14.31 -4.01
CA VAL A 45 -6.29 15.64 -3.43
C VAL A 45 -6.22 15.54 -1.91
N THR A 46 -7.16 14.79 -1.32
CA THR A 46 -7.22 14.59 0.12
C THR A 46 -6.06 13.73 0.62
N THR A 47 -5.70 12.66 -0.09
CA THR A 47 -4.53 11.81 0.23
C THR A 47 -3.25 12.62 0.28
N ARG A 48 -2.99 13.44 -0.74
CA ARG A 48 -1.80 14.28 -0.80
C ARG A 48 -1.79 15.33 0.30
N ALA A 49 -2.91 16.02 0.51
CA ALA A 49 -3.01 17.05 1.54
C ALA A 49 -2.75 16.48 2.94
N PHE A 50 -3.37 15.34 3.27
CA PHE A 50 -3.19 14.66 4.55
C PHE A 50 -1.72 14.28 4.79
N ILE A 51 -1.13 13.49 3.89
CA ILE A 51 0.24 12.97 4.07
C ILE A 51 1.26 14.12 4.16
N THR A 52 1.13 15.14 3.31
CA THR A 52 2.09 16.25 3.29
C THR A 52 1.96 17.16 4.52
N ALA A 53 0.75 17.37 5.04
CA ALA A 53 0.53 18.15 6.26
C ALA A 53 1.17 17.49 7.49
N GLN A 54 1.11 16.16 7.56
CA GLN A 54 1.67 15.41 8.68
C GLN A 54 3.20 15.30 8.65
N LYS A 55 3.86 15.53 7.50
CA LYS A 55 5.33 15.44 7.35
C LYS A 55 5.94 14.17 7.98
N PRO A 56 5.48 12.97 7.61
CA PRO A 56 5.97 11.73 8.21
C PRO A 56 7.41 11.43 7.78
N ASP A 57 8.12 10.63 8.58
CA ASP A 57 9.39 10.04 8.16
C ASP A 57 9.16 8.86 7.21
N ILE A 58 8.09 8.09 7.45
CA ILE A 58 7.66 6.96 6.63
C ILE A 58 6.14 6.80 6.63
N VAL A 59 5.60 6.31 5.51
CA VAL A 59 4.24 5.78 5.40
C VAL A 59 4.30 4.27 5.20
N ILE A 60 3.58 3.51 6.02
CA ILE A 60 3.36 2.07 5.85
C ILE A 60 1.97 1.89 5.22
N HIS A 61 1.95 1.60 3.92
CA HIS A 61 0.74 1.46 3.14
C HIS A 61 0.29 0.00 3.09
N THR A 62 -0.75 -0.30 3.88
CA THR A 62 -1.38 -1.63 4.01
C THR A 62 -2.78 -1.69 3.41
N ALA A 63 -3.37 -0.55 3.02
CA ALA A 63 -4.69 -0.51 2.41
C ALA A 63 -4.67 -1.17 1.02
N ALA A 64 -5.59 -2.11 0.83
CA ALA A 64 -5.83 -2.80 -0.43
C ALA A 64 -7.22 -3.42 -0.41
N TRP A 65 -7.85 -3.52 -1.58
CA TRP A 65 -8.99 -4.41 -1.76
C TRP A 65 -8.46 -5.83 -1.99
N THR A 66 -8.70 -6.70 -1.02
CA THR A 66 -8.10 -8.05 -0.91
C THR A 66 -9.09 -9.17 -1.19
N ASP A 67 -10.34 -8.84 -1.55
CA ASP A 67 -11.32 -9.81 -2.02
C ASP A 67 -10.97 -10.21 -3.46
N VAL A 68 -10.28 -11.35 -3.61
CA VAL A 68 -9.78 -11.83 -4.92
C VAL A 68 -10.92 -12.13 -5.88
N ASP A 69 -12.00 -12.74 -5.39
CA ASP A 69 -13.20 -13.02 -6.20
C ASP A 69 -13.90 -11.72 -6.61
N GLY A 70 -14.01 -10.76 -5.68
CA GLY A 70 -14.49 -9.41 -5.98
C GLY A 70 -13.63 -8.68 -7.01
N CYS A 71 -12.30 -8.81 -6.93
CA CYS A 71 -11.39 -8.24 -7.92
C CYS A 71 -11.55 -8.89 -9.31
N ALA A 72 -11.89 -10.18 -9.38
CA ALA A 72 -12.18 -10.85 -10.64
C ALA A 72 -13.46 -10.32 -11.29
N GLN A 73 -14.47 -9.97 -10.48
CA GLN A 73 -15.74 -9.41 -10.94
C GLN A 73 -15.64 -7.92 -11.30
N GLU A 74 -14.85 -7.14 -10.55
CA GLU A 74 -14.67 -5.70 -10.74
C GLU A 74 -13.18 -5.31 -10.89
N PRO A 75 -12.50 -5.72 -11.98
CA PRO A 75 -11.06 -5.53 -12.15
C PRO A 75 -10.64 -4.05 -12.19
N GLU A 76 -11.48 -3.17 -12.71
CA GLU A 76 -11.20 -1.73 -12.75
C GLU A 76 -11.19 -1.10 -11.36
N LYS A 77 -12.07 -1.56 -10.47
CA LYS A 77 -12.13 -1.11 -9.08
C LYS A 77 -10.92 -1.64 -8.29
N ALA A 78 -10.51 -2.89 -8.53
CA ALA A 78 -9.26 -3.42 -8.00
C ALA A 78 -8.06 -2.55 -8.43
N LEU A 79 -7.97 -2.22 -9.71
CA LEU A 79 -6.93 -1.34 -10.25
C LEU A 79 -6.97 0.06 -9.64
N THR A 80 -8.17 0.63 -9.46
CA THR A 80 -8.38 1.95 -8.86
C THR A 80 -7.87 2.00 -7.43
N ILE A 81 -8.22 1.02 -6.61
CA ILE A 81 -7.84 0.99 -5.18
C ILE A 81 -6.37 0.58 -5.03
N ASN A 82 -5.99 -0.59 -5.56
CA ASN A 82 -4.68 -1.18 -5.30
C ASN A 82 -3.56 -0.58 -6.14
N GLY A 83 -3.86 -0.18 -7.38
CA GLY A 83 -2.92 0.44 -8.31
C GLY A 83 -2.87 1.95 -8.12
N TYR A 84 -3.92 2.66 -8.57
CA TYR A 84 -3.94 4.13 -8.57
C TYR A 84 -3.99 4.73 -7.16
N GLY A 85 -4.67 4.09 -6.21
CA GLY A 85 -4.63 4.52 -4.81
C GLY A 85 -3.22 4.45 -4.23
N THR A 86 -2.47 3.38 -4.53
CA THR A 86 -1.05 3.28 -4.17
C THR A 86 -0.20 4.35 -4.86
N GLN A 87 -0.48 4.64 -6.13
CA GLN A 87 0.19 5.73 -6.86
C GLN A 87 0.00 7.08 -6.16
N ASN A 88 -1.21 7.39 -5.68
CA ASN A 88 -1.48 8.64 -4.98
C ASN A 88 -0.64 8.78 -3.70
N VAL A 89 -0.53 7.70 -2.92
CA VAL A 89 0.33 7.66 -1.71
C VAL A 89 1.80 7.81 -2.10
N ALA A 90 2.25 7.16 -3.18
CA ALA A 90 3.63 7.27 -3.67
C ALA A 90 3.98 8.72 -4.07
N VAL A 91 3.09 9.41 -4.80
CA VAL A 91 3.27 10.84 -5.13
C VAL A 91 3.34 11.69 -3.87
N ALA A 92 2.43 11.47 -2.93
CA ALA A 92 2.34 12.27 -1.71
C ALA A 92 3.59 12.11 -0.83
N THR A 93 4.08 10.89 -0.66
CA THR A 93 5.30 10.59 0.10
C THR A 93 6.55 11.15 -0.57
N ALA A 94 6.68 11.00 -1.89
CA ALA A 94 7.77 11.62 -2.64
C ALA A 94 7.77 13.16 -2.50
N THR A 95 6.58 13.78 -2.52
CA THR A 95 6.42 15.25 -2.40
C THR A 95 6.94 15.79 -1.07
N CYS A 96 6.73 15.08 0.05
CA CYS A 96 7.22 15.50 1.37
C CYS A 96 8.56 14.86 1.76
N GLY A 97 9.17 14.07 0.87
CA GLY A 97 10.44 13.38 1.12
C GLY A 97 10.36 12.18 2.08
N ALA A 98 9.15 11.72 2.40
CA ALA A 98 8.92 10.56 3.27
C ALA A 98 9.28 9.26 2.56
N ALA A 99 9.76 8.27 3.31
CA ALA A 99 9.86 6.91 2.80
C ALA A 99 8.45 6.28 2.68
N MET A 100 8.31 5.26 1.84
CA MET A 100 7.07 4.50 1.73
C MET A 100 7.35 2.99 1.73
N LEU A 101 6.74 2.27 2.67
CA LEU A 101 6.66 0.82 2.64
C LEU A 101 5.31 0.42 2.08
N TYR A 102 5.32 -0.41 1.04
CA TYR A 102 4.11 -0.97 0.43
C TYR A 102 4.04 -2.47 0.65
N VAL A 103 2.91 -2.92 1.21
CA VAL A 103 2.64 -4.35 1.37
C VAL A 103 2.01 -4.88 0.08
N SER A 104 2.71 -5.79 -0.58
CA SER A 104 2.31 -6.47 -1.79
C SER A 104 2.04 -7.95 -1.53
N THR A 105 1.91 -8.75 -2.59
CA THR A 105 1.45 -10.15 -2.53
C THR A 105 2.37 -11.09 -3.30
N ASN A 106 2.34 -12.38 -2.97
CA ASN A 106 2.89 -13.45 -3.82
C ASN A 106 2.12 -13.62 -5.14
N GLU A 107 0.87 -13.17 -5.25
CA GLU A 107 0.05 -13.26 -6.47
C GLU A 107 0.53 -12.35 -7.62
N VAL A 108 1.63 -11.62 -7.42
CA VAL A 108 2.36 -10.95 -8.50
C VAL A 108 3.08 -11.95 -9.42
N PHE A 109 3.20 -13.21 -9.00
CA PHE A 109 3.79 -14.31 -9.76
C PHE A 109 2.72 -15.30 -10.24
N ASP A 110 3.04 -16.08 -11.27
CA ASP A 110 2.09 -17.04 -11.89
C ASP A 110 2.05 -18.41 -11.21
N GLY A 111 2.93 -18.67 -10.24
CA GLY A 111 3.00 -19.95 -9.55
C GLY A 111 3.57 -21.13 -10.37
N THR A 112 4.12 -20.88 -11.55
CA THR A 112 4.60 -21.96 -12.46
C THR A 112 6.05 -22.40 -12.22
N ALA A 113 6.83 -21.64 -11.44
CA ALA A 113 8.22 -21.96 -11.14
C ALA A 113 8.36 -23.28 -10.34
N ASN A 114 9.37 -24.07 -10.68
CA ASN A 114 9.74 -25.29 -9.96
C ASN A 114 10.68 -25.03 -8.75
N ARG A 115 10.82 -23.77 -8.34
CA ARG A 115 11.62 -23.30 -7.21
C ARG A 115 10.88 -22.14 -6.51
N PRO A 116 11.25 -21.78 -5.26
CA PRO A 116 10.76 -20.55 -4.64
C PRO A 116 11.05 -19.33 -5.52
N TYR A 117 10.13 -18.37 -5.53
CA TYR A 117 10.34 -17.08 -6.17
C TYR A 117 11.31 -16.21 -5.39
N TYR A 118 12.14 -15.45 -6.10
CA TYR A 118 13.02 -14.43 -5.55
C TYR A 118 12.51 -13.03 -5.90
N GLU A 119 12.97 -12.01 -5.18
CA GLU A 119 12.56 -10.62 -5.35
C GLU A 119 12.92 -10.07 -6.74
N TYR A 120 13.97 -10.61 -7.35
CA TYR A 120 14.46 -10.25 -8.68
C TYR A 120 13.80 -11.04 -9.82
N ASP A 121 12.91 -12.00 -9.52
CA ASP A 121 12.14 -12.68 -10.55
C ASP A 121 11.14 -11.73 -11.20
N ARG A 122 10.88 -11.95 -12.50
CA ARG A 122 9.89 -11.17 -13.24
C ARG A 122 8.50 -11.48 -12.70
N THR A 123 7.71 -10.44 -12.44
CA THR A 123 6.30 -10.59 -12.10
C THR A 123 5.49 -10.99 -13.33
N ASN A 124 4.52 -11.88 -13.13
CA ASN A 124 3.58 -12.36 -14.14
C ASN A 124 2.22 -12.66 -13.47
N PRO A 125 1.47 -11.63 -13.03
CA PRO A 125 0.21 -11.84 -12.33
C PRO A 125 -0.83 -12.47 -13.25
N ILE A 126 -1.50 -13.53 -12.77
CA ILE A 126 -2.50 -14.29 -13.55
C ILE A 126 -3.94 -13.96 -13.17
N ASN A 127 -4.15 -13.01 -12.26
CA ASN A 127 -5.48 -12.56 -11.85
C ASN A 127 -5.52 -11.03 -11.65
N PRO A 128 -6.72 -10.41 -11.63
CA PRO A 128 -6.87 -8.96 -11.49
C PRO A 128 -6.34 -8.39 -10.17
N TYR A 129 -6.43 -9.13 -9.07
CA TYR A 129 -5.89 -8.70 -7.78
C TYR A 129 -4.36 -8.56 -7.86
N GLY A 130 -3.64 -9.62 -8.22
CA GLY A 130 -2.19 -9.61 -8.44
C GLY A 130 -1.76 -8.55 -9.45
N TYR A 131 -2.51 -8.40 -10.56
CA TYR A 131 -2.24 -7.35 -11.55
C TYR A 131 -2.32 -5.95 -10.95
N SER A 132 -3.38 -5.66 -10.20
CA SER A 132 -3.56 -4.37 -9.54
C SER A 132 -2.44 -4.04 -8.53
N LYS A 133 -1.94 -5.06 -7.81
CA LYS A 133 -0.79 -4.93 -6.90
C LYS A 133 0.52 -4.66 -7.64
N VAL A 134 0.76 -5.34 -8.78
CA VAL A 134 1.93 -5.05 -9.65
C VAL A 134 1.90 -3.63 -10.18
N VAL A 135 0.72 -3.10 -10.54
CA VAL A 135 0.60 -1.68 -10.93
C VAL A 135 1.02 -0.76 -9.79
N GLY A 136 0.56 -1.04 -8.56
CA GLY A 136 0.98 -0.30 -7.36
C GLY A 136 2.49 -0.38 -7.11
N GLU A 137 3.10 -1.57 -7.22
CA GLU A 137 4.55 -1.74 -7.11
C GLU A 137 5.31 -0.87 -8.12
N ARG A 138 4.92 -0.93 -9.40
CA ARG A 138 5.57 -0.18 -10.48
C ARG A 138 5.43 1.33 -10.30
N ALA A 139 4.26 1.80 -9.90
CA ALA A 139 4.02 3.20 -9.61
C ALA A 139 4.94 3.68 -8.48
N LEU A 140 5.01 2.93 -7.37
CA LEU A 140 5.86 3.27 -6.24
C LEU A 140 7.34 3.34 -6.63
N MET A 141 7.85 2.29 -7.29
CA MET A 141 9.25 2.25 -7.74
C MET A 141 9.63 3.41 -8.65
N SER A 142 8.69 3.87 -9.47
CA SER A 142 8.92 4.96 -10.43
C SER A 142 8.84 6.36 -9.80
N LEU A 143 8.08 6.53 -8.72
CA LEU A 143 7.71 7.84 -8.18
C LEU A 143 8.46 8.22 -6.90
N ASN A 144 8.77 7.25 -6.03
CA ASN A 144 9.45 7.53 -4.77
C ASN A 144 10.73 6.69 -4.66
N PRO A 145 11.93 7.28 -4.74
CA PRO A 145 13.19 6.52 -4.62
C PRO A 145 13.43 5.96 -3.20
N ARG A 146 12.71 6.45 -2.17
CA ARG A 146 12.79 5.96 -0.80
C ARG A 146 11.68 4.94 -0.51
N HIS A 147 11.62 3.88 -1.31
CA HIS A 147 10.57 2.86 -1.19
C HIS A 147 11.06 1.52 -0.66
N TYR A 148 10.13 0.78 -0.07
CA TYR A 148 10.27 -0.62 0.30
C TYR A 148 9.02 -1.36 -0.18
N ILE A 149 9.20 -2.51 -0.83
CA ILE A 149 8.09 -3.39 -1.24
C ILE A 149 8.24 -4.69 -0.47
N VAL A 150 7.23 -5.05 0.30
CA VAL A 150 7.20 -6.29 1.08
C VAL A 150 6.10 -7.18 0.52
N ARG A 151 6.46 -8.24 -0.19
CA ARG A 151 5.51 -9.24 -0.71
C ARG A 151 5.25 -10.29 0.37
N THR A 152 3.98 -10.55 0.67
CA THR A 152 3.54 -11.59 1.63
C THR A 152 2.49 -12.51 1.00
N SER A 153 2.23 -13.65 1.64
CA SER A 153 1.21 -14.65 1.24
C SER A 153 0.20 -14.90 2.35
#